data_AF-A0A7G1IH86-F1
#
_entry.id   AF-A0A7G1IH86-F1
#
_cell.length_a   1.000
_cell.length_b   1.000
_cell.length_c   1.000
_cell.angle_alpha   90.00
_cell.angle_beta   90.00
_cell.angle_gamma   90.00
#
_symmetry.space_group_name_H-M   'P 1'
#
loop_
_entity.id
_entity.type
_entity.pdbx_description
1 polymer ?
#
loop_
_entity_poly.entity_id
_entity_poly.type
_entity_poly.pdbx_seq_one_letter_code
_entity_poly.pdbx_strand_id
1 'polypeptide(L)'
;MLAMGMLSPEGQCKTFDVSADGYVRGEGAGVVVLKRLDDAMRDGDRILAVVRGSAVNQDGASSGVTVPNGPAQQALLRTALTSSRLDPADIDYIEAHGTGTPLGDPIELDSLSKVFSDRRNCEPLVIGSVKTNLGHLEAAAGVAGFMKAVLAVNNGYIPRHLNFRQLTPHASEAATRLTIATDGMAWPDTGRPRRAGVSSFGVSGTNAHVVIEQAPAPVTAARQDPVPAVSTLVVSGKTPQRVAATASVLADWLDGPGAEVPLADVAHTLNHHRARHGKFATVAAVDRGQAVAGLRALAAGESAPGVVAPGTARSAPARCSSTRDADLSGSAWAANCWPTNRPSPPQSPNLSRISLRRADFRYTR
;
A
#
# COMPACT_ATOMS: atom_id res chain seq x y z
N MET A 1 28.32 7.30 -9.42
CA MET A 1 27.68 7.88 -8.22
C MET A 1 28.71 8.41 -7.23
N LEU A 2 29.59 7.58 -6.63
CA LEU A 2 30.70 8.07 -5.79
C LEU A 2 31.61 9.07 -6.52
N ALA A 3 32.09 8.69 -7.71
CA ALA A 3 32.88 9.58 -8.57
C ALA A 3 32.11 10.80 -9.13
N MET A 4 30.78 10.84 -8.95
CA MET A 4 29.92 11.97 -9.35
C MET A 4 29.53 12.85 -8.15
N GLY A 5 30.03 12.57 -6.95
CA GLY A 5 29.73 13.35 -5.74
C GLY A 5 28.26 13.29 -5.29
N MET A 6 27.51 12.25 -5.68
CA MET A 6 26.07 12.16 -5.41
C MET A 6 25.72 11.45 -4.09
N LEU A 7 26.69 10.78 -3.45
CA LEU A 7 26.45 10.03 -2.23
C LEU A 7 26.79 10.88 -0.99
N SER A 8 25.88 10.88 -0.02
CA SER A 8 26.10 11.48 1.30
C SER A 8 27.21 10.69 2.04
N PRO A 9 28.31 11.33 2.48
CA PRO A 9 29.32 10.69 3.33
C PRO A 9 28.75 10.15 4.65
N GLU A 10 27.71 10.78 5.17
CA GLU A 10 27.04 10.38 6.43
C GLU A 10 26.02 9.25 6.24
N GLY A 11 25.83 8.74 5.03
CA GLY A 11 24.89 7.66 4.75
C GLY A 11 23.42 8.01 5.04
N GLN A 12 23.01 9.27 4.85
CA GLN A 12 21.64 9.73 5.05
C GLN A 12 21.14 10.56 3.87
N CYS A 13 19.83 10.54 3.62
CA CYS A 13 19.20 11.56 2.77
C CYS A 13 18.75 12.70 3.69
N LYS A 14 19.47 13.82 3.67
CA LYS A 14 19.19 15.04 4.43
C LYS A 14 18.31 15.98 3.61
N THR A 15 17.19 15.45 3.14
CA THR A 15 16.31 16.10 2.15
C THR A 15 15.84 17.48 2.62
N PHE A 16 16.03 18.50 1.78
CA PHE A 16 15.70 19.92 1.99
C PHE A 16 16.47 20.64 3.11
N ASP A 17 17.33 19.94 3.84
CA ASP A 17 18.11 20.52 4.92
C ASP A 17 19.31 21.32 4.40
N VAL A 18 19.75 22.32 5.16
CA VAL A 18 20.98 23.08 4.89
C VAL A 18 22.22 22.19 4.80
N SER A 19 22.22 21.05 5.48
CA SER A 19 23.32 20.07 5.49
C SER A 19 23.19 18.96 4.44
N ALA A 20 22.27 19.10 3.48
CA ALA A 20 22.13 18.21 2.32
C ALA A 20 23.44 18.10 1.53
N ASP A 21 24.00 16.88 1.42
CA ASP A 21 25.31 16.60 0.81
C ASP A 21 25.29 15.35 -0.09
N GLY A 22 24.11 14.86 -0.46
CA GLY A 22 23.91 13.67 -1.29
C GLY A 22 22.84 12.74 -0.74
N TYR A 23 22.70 11.57 -1.38
CA TYR A 23 21.79 10.51 -0.92
C TYR A 23 22.55 9.27 -0.45
N VAL A 24 21.87 8.40 0.31
CA VAL A 24 22.31 7.03 0.57
C VAL A 24 21.52 6.05 -0.30
N ARG A 25 22.14 4.99 -0.80
CA ARG A 25 21.42 3.96 -1.59
C ARG A 25 20.56 3.12 -0.66
N GLY A 26 19.39 2.72 -1.15
CA GLY A 26 18.54 1.73 -0.52
C GLY A 26 18.13 0.64 -1.50
N GLU A 27 17.56 -0.44 -0.98
CA GLU A 27 17.05 -1.56 -1.76
C GLU A 27 15.56 -1.74 -1.48
N GLY A 28 14.82 -2.21 -2.49
CA GLY A 28 13.42 -2.53 -2.29
C GLY A 28 12.74 -2.99 -3.58
N ALA A 29 11.59 -3.61 -3.40
CA ALA A 29 10.70 -4.00 -4.48
C ALA A 29 9.26 -3.67 -4.08
N GLY A 30 8.49 -3.14 -5.03
CA GLY A 30 7.09 -2.80 -4.81
C GLY A 30 6.25 -3.16 -6.03
N VAL A 31 5.07 -3.71 -5.79
CA VAL A 31 4.08 -4.01 -6.84
C VAL A 31 2.76 -3.40 -6.42
N VAL A 32 2.11 -2.73 -7.37
CA VAL A 32 0.76 -2.19 -7.22
C VAL A 32 -0.14 -2.82 -8.27
N VAL A 33 -1.42 -3.02 -7.93
CA VAL A 33 -2.43 -3.53 -8.86
C VAL A 33 -3.39 -2.39 -9.14
N LEU A 34 -3.50 -2.03 -10.41
CA LEU A 34 -4.40 -0.97 -10.87
C LEU A 34 -5.63 -1.59 -11.53
N LYS A 35 -6.77 -0.94 -11.32
CA LYS A 35 -8.05 -1.30 -11.90
C LYS A 35 -8.83 -0.02 -12.17
N ARG A 36 -9.67 -0.01 -13.21
CA ARG A 36 -10.62 1.10 -13.41
C ARG A 36 -11.53 1.19 -12.18
N LEU A 37 -11.80 2.41 -11.72
CA LEU A 37 -12.57 2.65 -10.50
C LEU A 37 -13.95 1.98 -10.56
N ASP A 38 -14.67 2.13 -11.68
CA ASP A 38 -15.98 1.52 -11.86
C ASP A 38 -15.95 -0.01 -11.80
N ASP A 39 -14.92 -0.64 -12.36
CA ASP A 39 -14.77 -2.10 -12.26
C ASP A 39 -14.39 -2.54 -10.84
N ALA A 40 -13.60 -1.74 -10.11
CA ALA A 40 -13.26 -2.01 -8.71
C ALA A 40 -14.50 -1.93 -7.82
N MET A 41 -15.33 -0.89 -8.02
CA MET A 41 -16.61 -0.72 -7.31
C MET A 41 -17.59 -1.85 -7.66
N ARG A 42 -17.77 -2.17 -8.95
CA ARG A 42 -18.64 -3.26 -9.41
C ARG A 42 -18.26 -4.60 -8.79
N ASP A 43 -16.96 -4.89 -8.71
CA ASP A 43 -16.47 -6.18 -8.22
C ASP A 43 -16.28 -6.21 -6.68
N GLY A 44 -16.67 -5.13 -5.98
CA GLY A 44 -16.54 -5.02 -4.52
C GLY A 44 -15.09 -5.09 -4.04
N ASP A 45 -14.14 -4.59 -4.83
CA ASP A 45 -12.74 -4.55 -4.45
C ASP A 45 -12.49 -3.48 -3.39
N ARG A 46 -11.59 -3.78 -2.45
CA ARG A 46 -11.08 -2.76 -1.54
C ARG A 46 -10.19 -1.78 -2.30
N ILE A 47 -10.67 -0.55 -2.46
CA ILE A 47 -9.94 0.55 -3.10
C ILE A 47 -9.10 1.24 -2.02
N LEU A 48 -7.78 1.31 -2.22
CA LEU A 48 -6.87 1.98 -1.27
C LEU A 48 -6.74 3.48 -1.54
N ALA A 49 -6.76 3.86 -2.81
CA ALA A 49 -6.73 5.23 -3.30
C ALA A 49 -7.13 5.25 -4.78
N VAL A 50 -7.37 6.45 -5.32
CA VAL A 50 -7.64 6.69 -6.74
C VAL A 50 -6.45 7.39 -7.36
N VAL A 51 -5.93 6.87 -8.48
CA VAL A 51 -4.98 7.61 -9.32
C VAL A 51 -5.78 8.57 -10.18
N ARG A 52 -5.73 9.86 -9.85
CA ARG A 52 -6.54 10.90 -10.53
C ARG A 52 -5.94 11.35 -11.84
N GLY A 53 -4.63 11.38 -11.92
CA GLY A 53 -3.90 11.75 -13.12
C GLY A 53 -2.41 11.51 -12.95
N SER A 54 -1.69 11.44 -14.06
CA SER A 54 -0.24 11.33 -14.09
C SER A 54 0.32 12.06 -15.30
N ALA A 55 1.61 12.36 -15.24
CA ALA A 55 2.38 12.90 -16.35
C ALA A 55 3.81 12.36 -16.32
N VAL A 56 4.43 12.31 -17.49
CA VAL A 56 5.86 12.07 -17.66
C VAL A 56 6.41 13.10 -18.64
N ASN A 57 7.63 13.58 -18.41
CA ASN A 57 8.36 14.42 -19.36
C ASN A 57 9.87 14.21 -19.23
N GLN A 58 10.65 15.09 -19.86
CA GLN A 58 12.10 15.05 -19.88
C GLN A 58 12.68 16.44 -19.61
N ASP A 59 13.84 16.49 -18.94
CA ASP A 59 14.56 17.73 -18.64
C ASP A 59 15.07 18.45 -19.90
N GLY A 60 15.22 17.71 -21.01
CA GLY A 60 15.67 18.27 -22.28
C GLY A 60 17.11 18.75 -22.23
N ALA A 61 17.41 19.84 -22.95
CA ALA A 61 18.73 20.46 -22.88
C ALA A 61 18.89 21.23 -21.56
N SER A 62 19.71 20.71 -20.65
CA SER A 62 20.09 21.35 -19.39
C SER A 62 21.61 21.63 -19.35
N SER A 63 22.09 22.25 -18.27
CA SER A 63 23.52 22.60 -18.10
C SER A 63 24.44 21.39 -17.90
N GLY A 64 23.89 20.17 -17.85
CA GLY A 64 24.63 18.92 -17.87
C GLY A 64 23.68 17.74 -17.84
N VAL A 65 24.09 16.58 -18.37
CA VAL A 65 23.22 15.39 -18.53
C VAL A 65 22.52 14.97 -17.22
N THR A 66 23.13 15.24 -16.07
CA THR A 66 22.61 14.88 -14.75
C THR A 66 22.07 16.06 -13.94
N VAL A 67 21.97 17.25 -14.55
CA VAL A 67 21.51 18.46 -13.86
C VAL A 67 19.99 18.59 -14.02
N PRO A 68 19.23 18.60 -12.92
CA PRO A 68 17.77 18.70 -12.99
C PRO A 68 17.31 20.05 -13.56
N ASN A 69 16.15 20.05 -14.22
CA ASN A 69 15.58 21.25 -14.86
C ASN A 69 14.28 21.72 -14.18
N GLY A 70 14.36 22.82 -13.42
CA GLY A 70 13.20 23.39 -12.70
C GLY A 70 11.99 23.72 -13.59
N PRO A 71 12.15 24.46 -14.70
CA PRO A 71 11.08 24.63 -15.68
C PRO A 71 10.43 23.33 -16.17
N ALA A 72 11.21 22.28 -16.41
CA ALA A 72 10.68 20.97 -16.81
C ALA A 72 9.86 20.32 -15.68
N GLN A 73 10.32 20.40 -14.42
CA GLN A 73 9.56 19.95 -13.25
C GLN A 73 8.24 20.73 -13.09
N GLN A 74 8.26 22.05 -13.29
CA GLN A 74 7.05 22.89 -13.23
C GLN A 74 6.04 22.49 -14.32
N ALA A 75 6.49 22.27 -15.55
CA ALA A 75 5.65 21.82 -16.66
C ALA A 75 5.04 20.44 -16.39
N LEU A 76 5.82 19.51 -15.82
CA LEU A 76 5.35 18.20 -15.40
C LEU A 76 4.21 18.30 -14.38
N LEU A 77 4.42 19.08 -13.31
CA LEU A 77 3.44 19.26 -12.24
C LEU A 77 2.12 19.85 -12.78
N ARG A 78 2.20 20.89 -13.63
CA ARG A 78 1.02 21.48 -14.28
C ARG A 78 0.29 20.51 -15.20
N THR A 79 1.04 19.67 -15.92
CA THR A 79 0.46 18.64 -16.79
C THR A 79 -0.27 17.58 -15.98
N ALA A 80 0.30 17.14 -14.86
CA ALA A 80 -0.34 16.17 -13.96
C ALA A 80 -1.61 16.74 -13.29
N LEU A 81 -1.60 18.02 -12.89
CA LEU A 81 -2.78 18.74 -12.40
C LEU A 81 -3.87 18.83 -13.48
N THR A 82 -3.50 19.18 -14.72
CA THR A 82 -4.45 19.21 -15.85
C THR A 82 -5.03 17.82 -16.14
N SER A 83 -4.19 16.79 -16.18
CA SER A 83 -4.56 15.38 -16.38
C SER A 83 -5.51 14.89 -15.28
N SER A 84 -5.32 15.35 -14.04
CA SER A 84 -6.18 15.03 -12.90
C SER A 84 -7.44 15.89 -12.79
N ARG A 85 -7.55 16.97 -13.58
CA ARG A 85 -8.61 17.99 -13.50
C ARG A 85 -8.70 18.59 -12.09
N LEU A 86 -7.55 18.97 -11.55
CA LEU A 86 -7.40 19.56 -10.23
C LEU A 86 -6.59 20.86 -10.32
N ASP A 87 -6.86 21.76 -9.39
CA ASP A 87 -6.11 23.00 -9.24
C ASP A 87 -4.97 22.81 -8.21
N PRO A 88 -3.93 23.67 -8.23
CA PRO A 88 -2.88 23.61 -7.22
C PRO A 88 -3.40 23.66 -5.78
N ALA A 89 -4.52 24.35 -5.52
CA ALA A 89 -5.18 24.45 -4.21
C ALA A 89 -5.80 23.13 -3.71
N ASP A 90 -6.04 22.18 -4.62
CA ASP A 90 -6.64 20.89 -4.27
C ASP A 90 -5.64 19.89 -3.67
N ILE A 91 -4.33 20.11 -3.80
CA ILE A 91 -3.31 19.15 -3.35
C ILE A 91 -2.87 19.47 -1.93
N ASP A 92 -2.88 18.52 -1.00
CA ASP A 92 -2.52 18.84 0.40
C ASP A 92 -1.08 18.45 0.73
N TYR A 93 -0.59 17.40 0.07
CA TYR A 93 0.69 16.80 0.35
C TYR A 93 1.46 16.50 -0.93
N ILE A 94 2.78 16.70 -0.93
CA ILE A 94 3.68 16.19 -1.96
C ILE A 94 4.68 15.22 -1.33
N GLU A 95 4.64 13.97 -1.79
CA GLU A 95 5.76 13.05 -1.69
C GLU A 95 6.79 13.43 -2.76
N ALA A 96 7.77 14.21 -2.36
CA ALA A 96 8.79 14.76 -3.22
C ALA A 96 9.79 13.69 -3.71
N HIS A 97 10.53 14.02 -4.76
CA HIS A 97 11.68 13.24 -5.16
C HIS A 97 12.76 13.34 -4.07
N GLY A 98 13.10 14.56 -3.65
CA GLY A 98 13.79 14.87 -2.40
C GLY A 98 15.03 14.02 -2.13
N THR A 99 16.10 14.27 -2.87
CA THR A 99 17.31 13.42 -2.83
C THR A 99 18.28 13.80 -1.73
N GLY A 100 18.14 14.97 -1.10
CA GLY A 100 19.15 15.44 -0.16
C GLY A 100 20.40 15.96 -0.86
N THR A 101 20.30 16.36 -2.13
CA THR A 101 21.44 16.91 -2.88
C THR A 101 21.47 18.44 -2.80
N PRO A 102 22.65 19.08 -2.67
CA PRO A 102 22.75 20.54 -2.57
C PRO A 102 22.13 21.30 -3.74
N LEU A 103 22.10 20.69 -4.93
CA LEU A 103 21.57 21.30 -6.16
C LEU A 103 20.12 20.90 -6.44
N GLY A 104 19.79 19.61 -6.31
CA GLY A 104 18.47 19.11 -6.72
C GLY A 104 17.35 19.57 -5.79
N ASP A 105 17.61 19.61 -4.49
CA ASP A 105 16.59 19.95 -3.49
C ASP A 105 16.10 21.41 -3.61
N PRO A 106 16.96 22.44 -3.75
CA PRO A 106 16.51 23.81 -4.04
C PRO A 106 15.67 23.92 -5.31
N ILE A 107 16.08 23.22 -6.40
CA ILE A 107 15.36 23.25 -7.68
C ILE A 107 13.95 22.66 -7.55
N GLU A 108 13.81 21.58 -6.79
CA GLU A 108 12.51 20.97 -6.51
C GLU A 108 11.64 21.87 -5.62
N LEU A 109 12.19 22.42 -4.54
CA LEU A 109 11.49 23.35 -3.65
C LEU A 109 10.94 24.57 -4.40
N ASP A 110 11.75 25.17 -5.27
CA ASP A 110 11.36 26.33 -6.07
C ASP A 110 10.29 25.96 -7.10
N SER A 111 10.40 24.78 -7.71
CA SER A 111 9.41 24.29 -8.67
C SER A 111 8.06 24.05 -8.02
N LEU A 112 8.05 23.43 -6.83
CA LEU A 112 6.83 23.26 -6.03
C LEU A 112 6.26 24.62 -5.63
N SER A 113 7.07 25.50 -5.04
CA SER A 113 6.63 26.83 -4.60
C SER A 113 6.01 27.63 -5.74
N LYS A 114 6.56 27.55 -6.95
CA LYS A 114 6.06 28.27 -8.11
C LYS A 114 4.76 27.71 -8.67
N VAL A 115 4.59 26.39 -8.71
CA VAL A 115 3.35 25.76 -9.20
C VAL A 115 2.22 25.90 -8.18
N PHE A 116 2.54 25.78 -6.89
CA PHE A 116 1.60 25.81 -5.78
C PHE A 116 1.53 27.18 -5.08
N SER A 117 1.95 28.25 -5.76
CA SER A 117 1.95 29.62 -5.22
C SER A 117 0.53 30.18 -5.03
N ASP A 118 -0.41 29.82 -5.91
CA ASP A 118 -1.78 30.34 -5.89
C ASP A 118 -2.72 29.51 -5.00
N ARG A 119 -2.33 29.36 -3.74
CA ARG A 119 -3.11 28.64 -2.69
C ARG A 119 -3.66 29.60 -1.65
N ARG A 120 -4.18 30.76 -2.09
CA ARG A 120 -4.72 31.78 -1.17
C ARG A 120 -5.86 31.16 -0.34
N ASN A 121 -5.80 31.34 0.98
CA ASN A 121 -6.78 30.81 1.95
C ASN A 121 -6.80 29.27 2.09
N CYS A 122 -5.75 28.56 1.67
CA CYS A 122 -5.56 27.15 1.96
C CYS A 122 -4.48 26.96 3.02
N GLU A 123 -4.52 25.81 3.71
CA GLU A 123 -3.39 25.36 4.50
C GLU A 123 -2.12 25.27 3.64
N PRO A 124 -0.95 25.59 4.22
CA PRO A 124 0.34 25.42 3.54
C PRO A 124 0.46 24.03 2.91
N LEU A 125 1.09 23.97 1.73
CA LEU A 125 1.36 22.68 1.09
C LEU A 125 2.36 21.91 1.95
N VAL A 126 1.97 20.72 2.40
CA VAL A 126 2.84 19.84 3.17
C VAL A 126 3.73 19.05 2.22
N ILE A 127 5.01 18.90 2.54
CA ILE A 127 5.96 18.14 1.72
C ILE A 127 6.75 17.13 2.56
N GLY A 128 7.10 16.01 1.94
CA GLY A 128 7.88 14.94 2.57
C GLY A 128 8.63 14.08 1.57
N SER A 129 9.57 13.24 2.04
CA SER A 129 10.26 12.25 1.19
C SER A 129 10.56 10.98 1.98
N VAL A 130 10.16 9.83 1.45
CA VAL A 130 10.44 8.49 1.98
C VAL A 130 11.93 8.18 1.97
N LYS A 131 12.72 8.88 1.14
CA LYS A 131 14.17 8.66 1.06
C LYS A 131 14.89 8.99 2.37
N THR A 132 14.31 9.85 3.20
CA THR A 132 14.83 10.14 4.54
C THR A 132 14.74 8.94 5.50
N ASN A 133 13.85 7.98 5.21
CA ASN A 133 13.66 6.76 6.01
C ASN A 133 14.37 5.54 5.41
N LEU A 134 14.30 5.38 4.08
CA LEU A 134 14.72 4.15 3.39
C LEU A 134 15.95 4.33 2.49
N GLY A 135 16.47 5.55 2.36
CA GLY A 135 17.44 5.88 1.33
C GLY A 135 16.81 5.95 -0.07
N HIS A 136 17.64 6.16 -1.08
CA HIS A 136 17.25 6.18 -2.48
C HIS A 136 17.22 4.77 -3.04
N LEU A 137 16.01 4.22 -3.20
CA LEU A 137 15.73 2.88 -3.75
C LEU A 137 15.93 2.75 -5.27
N GLU A 138 16.62 3.70 -5.89
CA GLU A 138 16.83 3.78 -7.35
C GLU A 138 15.55 3.51 -8.15
N ALA A 139 15.49 2.41 -8.91
CA ALA A 139 14.33 2.02 -9.72
C ALA A 139 13.05 1.82 -8.90
N ALA A 140 13.15 1.46 -7.61
CA ALA A 140 12.01 1.28 -6.72
C ALA A 140 11.64 2.54 -5.92
N ALA A 141 12.35 3.66 -6.10
CA ALA A 141 12.07 4.90 -5.36
C ALA A 141 10.67 5.45 -5.64
N GLY A 142 10.23 5.44 -6.90
CA GLY A 142 8.91 5.92 -7.29
C GLY A 142 7.78 5.10 -6.66
N VAL A 143 7.89 3.76 -6.67
CA VAL A 143 6.85 2.89 -6.09
C VAL A 143 6.83 2.96 -4.55
N ALA A 144 7.99 3.16 -3.91
CA ALA A 144 8.04 3.38 -2.46
C ALA A 144 7.33 4.68 -2.05
N GLY A 145 7.61 5.79 -2.76
CA GLY A 145 6.91 7.07 -2.55
C GLY A 145 5.41 6.96 -2.83
N PHE A 146 5.03 6.27 -3.92
CA PHE A 146 3.62 5.99 -4.24
C PHE A 146 2.92 5.24 -3.11
N MET A 147 3.53 4.16 -2.59
CA MET A 147 2.94 3.39 -1.49
C MET A 147 2.81 4.22 -0.20
N LYS A 148 3.81 5.05 0.13
CA LYS A 148 3.73 5.98 1.27
C LYS A 148 2.56 6.95 1.10
N ALA A 149 2.41 7.56 -0.08
CA ALA A 149 1.31 8.49 -0.36
C ALA A 149 -0.07 7.82 -0.26
N VAL A 150 -0.23 6.62 -0.84
CA VAL A 150 -1.46 5.82 -0.73
C VAL A 150 -1.79 5.50 0.73
N LEU A 151 -0.79 5.05 1.51
CA LEU A 151 -0.99 4.75 2.93
C LEU A 151 -1.32 6.02 3.74
N ALA A 152 -0.68 7.15 3.44
CA ALA A 152 -0.92 8.41 4.13
C ALA A 152 -2.35 8.93 3.89
N VAL A 153 -2.80 8.91 2.63
CA VAL A 153 -4.16 9.27 2.24
C VAL A 153 -5.19 8.32 2.87
N ASN A 154 -4.96 7.00 2.79
CA ASN A 154 -5.88 5.98 3.33
C ASN A 154 -6.02 6.07 4.85
N ASN A 155 -4.92 6.35 5.56
CA ASN A 155 -4.91 6.40 7.03
C ASN A 155 -5.20 7.80 7.57
N GLY A 156 -5.31 8.82 6.71
CA GLY A 156 -5.48 10.21 7.14
C GLY A 156 -4.32 10.69 8.02
N TYR A 157 -3.08 10.32 7.69
CA TYR A 157 -1.90 10.64 8.50
C TYR A 157 -0.66 10.82 7.60
N ILE A 158 0.07 11.91 7.78
CA ILE A 158 1.32 12.20 7.06
C ILE A 158 2.49 11.79 7.96
N PRO A 159 3.28 10.76 7.57
CA PRO A 159 4.43 10.32 8.36
C PRO A 159 5.55 11.36 8.42
N ARG A 160 6.32 11.29 9.51
CA ARG A 160 7.46 12.16 9.78
C ARG A 160 8.53 12.12 8.68
N HIS A 161 8.99 13.29 8.27
CA HIS A 161 10.19 13.54 7.46
C HIS A 161 11.43 13.58 8.37
N LEU A 162 12.42 12.73 8.10
CA LEU A 162 13.61 12.61 8.95
C LEU A 162 14.76 13.49 8.44
N ASN A 163 15.80 13.65 9.27
CA ASN A 163 17.06 14.31 8.93
C ASN A 163 16.93 15.78 8.47
N PHE A 164 15.87 16.45 8.93
CA PHE A 164 15.63 17.86 8.68
C PHE A 164 15.67 18.67 9.98
N ARG A 165 16.40 19.78 9.97
CA ARG A 165 16.56 20.74 11.05
C ARG A 165 16.30 22.16 10.58
N GLN A 166 16.86 22.54 9.42
CA GLN A 166 16.74 23.88 8.88
C GLN A 166 16.70 23.84 7.35
N LEU A 167 15.78 24.59 6.76
CA LEU A 167 15.64 24.70 5.32
C LEU A 167 16.93 25.22 4.66
N THR A 168 17.30 24.61 3.54
CA THR A 168 18.46 25.06 2.74
C THR A 168 18.33 26.53 2.33
N PRO A 169 19.38 27.36 2.52
CA PRO A 169 19.38 28.77 2.14
C PRO A 169 19.47 28.98 0.62
N HIS A 170 19.69 27.90 -0.14
CA HIS A 170 19.82 27.94 -1.60
C HIS A 170 18.46 27.92 -2.32
N ALA A 171 17.36 27.63 -1.62
CA ALA A 171 16.02 27.76 -2.14
C ALA A 171 15.54 29.22 -2.08
N SER A 172 14.62 29.61 -2.96
CA SER A 172 14.02 30.94 -2.93
C SER A 172 13.19 31.18 -1.66
N GLU A 173 12.98 32.46 -1.31
CA GLU A 173 12.14 32.85 -0.17
C GLU A 173 10.72 32.23 -0.24
N ALA A 174 10.20 32.01 -1.46
CA ALA A 174 8.89 31.37 -1.65
C ALA A 174 8.82 29.96 -1.05
N ALA A 175 9.93 29.23 -0.98
CA ALA A 175 10.01 27.89 -0.38
C ALA A 175 9.68 27.88 1.13
N THR A 176 9.83 29.02 1.81
CA THR A 176 9.46 29.16 3.23
C THR A 176 7.95 29.03 3.48
N ARG A 177 7.12 29.11 2.42
CA ARG A 177 5.67 28.89 2.49
C ARG A 177 5.28 27.41 2.46
N LEU A 178 6.22 26.52 2.12
CA LEU A 178 6.02 25.08 2.17
C LEU A 178 6.19 24.58 3.62
N THR A 179 5.40 23.60 4.03
CA THR A 179 5.54 22.97 5.34
C THR A 179 6.19 21.60 5.20
N ILE A 180 7.36 21.41 5.80
CA ILE A 180 7.99 20.08 5.87
C ILE A 180 7.35 19.33 7.04
N ALA A 181 6.96 18.07 6.83
CA ALA A 181 6.34 17.23 7.87
C ALA A 181 7.36 16.78 8.94
N THR A 182 7.96 17.71 9.68
CA THR A 182 9.03 17.47 10.67
C THR A 182 8.58 16.62 11.84
N ASP A 183 7.30 16.71 12.17
CA ASP A 183 6.57 15.81 13.05
C ASP A 183 5.50 15.12 12.22
N GLY A 184 5.25 13.84 12.51
CA GLY A 184 4.13 13.14 11.88
C GLY A 184 2.82 13.78 12.32
N MET A 185 1.89 13.99 11.40
CA MET A 185 0.67 14.76 11.64
C MET A 185 -0.59 14.06 11.13
N ALA A 186 -1.69 14.24 11.85
CA ALA A 186 -3.00 13.87 11.34
C ALA A 186 -3.30 14.71 10.08
N TRP A 187 -3.87 14.06 9.06
CA TRP A 187 -4.29 14.73 7.85
C TRP A 187 -5.76 15.14 8.01
N PRO A 188 -6.04 16.45 8.18
CA PRO A 188 -7.37 16.91 8.58
C PRO A 188 -8.44 16.50 7.57
N ASP A 189 -9.63 16.18 8.09
CA ASP A 189 -10.81 16.09 7.26
C ASP A 189 -11.35 17.50 7.03
N THR A 190 -11.40 17.90 5.76
CA THR A 190 -11.82 19.24 5.33
C THR A 190 -13.13 19.20 4.53
N GLY A 191 -13.82 18.05 4.52
CA GLY A 191 -15.01 17.82 3.70
C GLY A 191 -14.71 17.58 2.22
N ARG A 192 -13.43 17.63 1.81
CA ARG A 192 -12.96 17.21 0.48
C ARG A 192 -12.00 16.02 0.58
N PRO A 193 -11.88 15.18 -0.46
CA PRO A 193 -10.93 14.09 -0.49
C PRO A 193 -9.49 14.57 -0.24
N ARG A 194 -8.75 13.86 0.61
CA ARG A 194 -7.31 14.06 0.78
C ARG A 194 -6.59 13.76 -0.52
N ARG A 195 -5.66 14.64 -0.93
CA ARG A 195 -4.95 14.53 -2.21
C ARG A 195 -3.45 14.70 -2.05
N ALA A 196 -2.70 13.75 -2.61
CA ALA A 196 -1.24 13.76 -2.64
C ALA A 196 -0.71 13.84 -4.08
N GLY A 197 0.38 14.58 -4.30
CA GLY A 197 1.25 14.39 -5.46
C GLY A 197 2.45 13.51 -5.11
N VAL A 198 2.98 12.78 -6.08
CA VAL A 198 4.20 11.96 -5.93
C VAL A 198 5.15 12.27 -7.08
N SER A 199 6.34 12.78 -6.77
CA SER A 199 7.38 13.15 -7.75
C SER A 199 8.51 12.13 -7.78
N SER A 200 9.01 11.83 -8.98
CA SER A 200 10.26 11.08 -9.15
C SER A 200 11.01 11.59 -10.38
N PHE A 201 12.25 12.02 -10.18
CA PHE A 201 13.10 12.59 -11.21
C PHE A 201 14.30 11.68 -11.46
N GLY A 202 14.44 11.19 -12.68
CA GLY A 202 15.54 10.32 -13.08
C GLY A 202 16.82 11.10 -13.28
N VAL A 203 17.96 10.54 -12.91
CA VAL A 203 19.28 11.16 -13.12
C VAL A 203 19.59 11.47 -14.59
N SER A 204 18.91 10.81 -15.53
CA SER A 204 19.01 11.05 -16.97
C SER A 204 17.95 12.02 -17.52
N GLY A 205 17.25 12.73 -16.63
CA GLY A 205 16.24 13.75 -16.95
C GLY A 205 14.80 13.26 -17.12
N THR A 206 14.53 11.94 -17.11
CA THR A 206 13.15 11.45 -17.23
C THR A 206 12.40 11.70 -15.93
N ASN A 207 11.34 12.50 -15.99
CA ASN A 207 10.56 12.87 -14.82
C ASN A 207 9.17 12.25 -14.87
N ALA A 208 8.63 11.90 -13.71
CA ALA A 208 7.27 11.42 -13.54
C ALA A 208 6.59 12.07 -12.34
N HIS A 209 5.30 12.36 -12.48
CA HIS A 209 4.46 12.81 -11.37
C HIS A 209 3.09 12.14 -11.42
N VAL A 210 2.57 11.75 -10.26
CA VAL A 210 1.26 11.11 -10.12
C VAL A 210 0.46 11.80 -9.03
N VAL A 211 -0.83 12.03 -9.28
CA VAL A 211 -1.78 12.57 -8.31
C VAL A 211 -2.66 11.44 -7.77
N ILE A 212 -2.67 11.31 -6.44
CA ILE A 212 -3.38 10.30 -5.67
C ILE A 212 -4.49 10.99 -4.86
N GLU A 213 -5.69 10.42 -4.89
CA GLU A 213 -6.84 10.89 -4.13
C GLU A 213 -7.38 9.79 -3.21
N GLN A 214 -7.94 10.22 -2.07
CA GLN A 214 -8.65 9.35 -1.15
C GLN A 214 -9.69 8.49 -1.86
N ALA A 215 -9.71 7.21 -1.51
CA ALA A 215 -10.73 6.30 -2.01
C ALA A 215 -12.14 6.80 -1.61
N PRO A 216 -13.17 6.61 -2.47
CA PRO A 216 -14.54 6.88 -2.09
C PRO A 216 -14.89 6.13 -0.79
N ALA A 217 -15.69 6.76 0.07
CA ALA A 217 -16.20 6.10 1.26
C ALA A 217 -16.90 4.79 0.85
N PRO A 218 -16.64 3.67 1.53
CA PRO A 218 -17.39 2.46 1.31
C PRO A 218 -18.88 2.75 1.52
N VAL A 219 -19.73 2.37 0.56
CA VAL A 219 -21.17 2.34 0.79
C VAL A 219 -21.38 1.30 1.88
N THR A 220 -21.53 1.77 3.12
CA THR A 220 -21.71 0.88 4.27
C THR A 220 -23.15 0.41 4.22
N ALA A 221 -23.40 -0.66 3.46
CA ALA A 221 -24.65 -1.39 3.62
C ALA A 221 -24.67 -1.91 5.05
N ALA A 222 -25.73 -1.60 5.81
CA ALA A 222 -25.95 -2.21 7.10
C ALA A 222 -25.87 -3.74 6.91
N ARG A 223 -25.07 -4.41 7.74
CA ARG A 223 -24.85 -5.85 7.66
C ARG A 223 -26.19 -6.57 7.92
N GLN A 224 -26.90 -6.91 6.85
CA GLN A 224 -28.22 -7.55 6.91
C GLN A 224 -28.12 -9.07 7.07
N ASP A 225 -26.96 -9.66 6.73
CA ASP A 225 -26.77 -11.10 6.83
C ASP A 225 -26.44 -11.53 8.26
N PRO A 226 -26.97 -12.68 8.73
CA PRO A 226 -26.61 -13.26 10.02
C PRO A 226 -25.09 -13.50 10.13
N VAL A 227 -24.52 -13.30 11.31
CA VAL A 227 -23.12 -13.72 11.55
C VAL A 227 -23.12 -15.24 11.53
N PRO A 228 -22.28 -15.89 10.70
CA PRO A 228 -22.18 -17.34 10.74
C PRO A 228 -21.86 -17.80 12.17
N ALA A 229 -22.63 -18.74 12.69
CA ALA A 229 -22.38 -19.29 14.03
C ALA A 229 -21.00 -19.98 14.12
N VAL A 230 -20.47 -20.45 12.98
CA VAL A 230 -19.14 -21.05 12.83
C VAL A 230 -18.42 -20.40 11.65
N SER A 231 -17.18 -20.00 11.85
CA SER A 231 -16.27 -19.54 10.79
C SER A 231 -15.29 -20.65 10.40
N THR A 232 -15.19 -20.96 9.11
CA THR A 232 -14.21 -21.92 8.58
C THR A 232 -13.02 -21.19 7.94
N LEU A 233 -11.85 -21.31 8.55
CA LEU A 233 -10.59 -20.74 8.08
C LEU A 233 -9.84 -21.79 7.24
N VAL A 234 -9.70 -21.52 5.94
CA VAL A 234 -8.93 -22.38 5.04
C VAL A 234 -7.51 -21.86 4.90
N VAL A 235 -6.53 -22.70 5.24
CA VAL A 235 -5.11 -22.39 5.08
C VAL A 235 -4.55 -23.31 4.00
N SER A 236 -4.03 -22.75 2.91
CA SER A 236 -3.45 -23.53 1.81
C SER A 236 -2.03 -23.09 1.47
N GLY A 237 -1.22 -24.04 0.98
CA GLY A 237 0.17 -23.83 0.61
C GLY A 237 0.65 -24.88 -0.39
N LYS A 238 1.80 -24.64 -1.02
CA LYS A 238 2.41 -25.63 -1.93
C LYS A 238 2.93 -26.88 -1.20
N THR A 239 3.22 -26.76 0.10
CA THR A 239 3.72 -27.85 0.96
C THR A 239 3.03 -27.82 2.34
N PRO A 240 3.02 -28.94 3.08
CA PRO A 240 2.51 -28.96 4.46
C PRO A 240 3.20 -27.95 5.38
N GLN A 241 4.51 -27.76 5.23
CA GLN A 241 5.29 -26.79 6.02
C GLN A 241 4.84 -25.34 5.74
N ARG A 242 4.42 -25.04 4.50
CA ARG A 242 3.85 -23.73 4.16
C ARG A 242 2.48 -23.53 4.79
N VAL A 243 1.67 -24.58 4.90
CA VAL A 243 0.38 -24.54 5.61
C VAL A 243 0.62 -24.25 7.08
N ALA A 244 1.50 -25.01 7.75
CA ALA A 244 1.85 -24.80 9.15
C ALA A 244 2.40 -23.38 9.42
N ALA A 245 3.35 -22.91 8.61
CA ALA A 245 3.90 -21.55 8.77
C ALA A 245 2.84 -20.46 8.57
N THR A 246 1.93 -20.64 7.62
CA THR A 246 0.83 -19.68 7.39
C THR A 246 -0.17 -19.70 8.55
N ALA A 247 -0.44 -20.87 9.13
CA ALA A 247 -1.30 -21.00 10.29
C ALA A 247 -0.72 -20.26 11.50
N SER A 248 0.59 -20.40 11.76
CA SER A 248 1.28 -19.66 12.84
C SER A 248 1.16 -18.15 12.67
N VAL A 249 1.50 -17.62 11.50
CA VAL A 249 1.44 -16.17 11.23
C VAL A 249 0.00 -15.63 11.33
N LEU A 250 -0.98 -16.42 10.90
CA LEU A 250 -2.38 -16.04 11.03
C LEU A 250 -2.83 -16.05 12.50
N ALA A 251 -2.40 -17.03 13.30
CA ALA A 251 -2.68 -17.08 14.72
C ALA A 251 -2.12 -15.85 15.45
N ASP A 252 -0.83 -15.53 15.22
CA ASP A 252 -0.18 -14.37 15.84
C ASP A 252 -0.83 -13.05 15.41
N TRP A 253 -1.27 -12.96 14.15
CA TRP A 253 -1.98 -11.79 13.66
C TRP A 253 -3.37 -11.66 14.31
N LEU A 254 -4.12 -12.75 14.44
CA LEU A 254 -5.45 -12.75 15.08
C LEU A 254 -5.40 -12.42 16.56
N ASP A 255 -4.31 -12.78 17.25
CA ASP A 255 -4.07 -12.52 18.68
C ASP A 255 -3.48 -11.12 18.94
N GLY A 256 -2.98 -10.44 17.90
CA GLY A 256 -2.37 -9.12 18.00
C GLY A 256 -3.06 -8.09 17.10
N PRO A 257 -2.43 -7.63 15.99
CA PRO A 257 -2.97 -6.54 15.17
C PRO A 257 -4.37 -6.75 14.59
N GLY A 258 -4.84 -8.00 14.51
CA GLY A 258 -6.14 -8.40 13.99
C GLY A 258 -7.21 -8.66 15.06
N ALA A 259 -6.95 -8.34 16.34
CA ALA A 259 -7.86 -8.65 17.45
C ALA A 259 -9.27 -8.05 17.29
N GLU A 260 -9.37 -6.86 16.69
CA GLU A 260 -10.64 -6.17 16.45
C GLU A 260 -11.35 -6.58 15.15
N VAL A 261 -10.71 -7.39 14.31
CA VAL A 261 -11.23 -7.70 12.97
C VAL A 261 -12.22 -8.87 13.03
N PRO A 262 -13.48 -8.74 12.61
CA PRO A 262 -14.48 -9.81 12.71
C PRO A 262 -14.01 -11.13 12.10
N LEU A 263 -14.19 -12.25 12.81
CA LEU A 263 -13.71 -13.56 12.36
C LEU A 263 -14.33 -14.00 11.01
N ALA A 264 -15.57 -13.60 10.76
CA ALA A 264 -16.24 -13.85 9.49
C ALA A 264 -15.53 -13.19 8.28
N ASP A 265 -14.98 -11.99 8.45
CA ASP A 265 -14.24 -11.27 7.40
C ASP A 265 -12.89 -11.95 7.11
N VAL A 266 -12.26 -12.50 8.15
CA VAL A 266 -11.05 -13.31 8.04
C VAL A 266 -11.35 -14.57 7.23
N ALA A 267 -12.39 -15.32 7.60
CA ALA A 267 -12.82 -16.52 6.90
C ALA A 267 -13.15 -16.22 5.43
N HIS A 268 -13.93 -15.17 5.17
CA HIS A 268 -14.28 -14.74 3.82
C HIS A 268 -13.04 -14.43 2.98
N THR A 269 -12.10 -13.67 3.53
CA THR A 269 -10.83 -13.31 2.88
C THR A 269 -9.99 -14.55 2.53
N LEU A 270 -9.91 -15.53 3.43
CA LEU A 270 -9.17 -16.76 3.19
C LEU A 270 -9.83 -17.65 2.13
N ASN A 271 -11.15 -17.75 2.15
CA ASN A 271 -11.90 -18.69 1.31
C ASN A 271 -12.07 -18.23 -0.14
N HIS A 272 -12.18 -16.91 -0.35
CA HIS A 272 -12.51 -16.31 -1.65
C HIS A 272 -11.39 -15.45 -2.26
N HIS A 273 -10.45 -14.95 -1.45
CA HIS A 273 -9.45 -13.96 -1.89
C HIS A 273 -7.99 -14.42 -1.70
N ARG A 274 -7.78 -15.73 -1.62
CA ARG A 274 -6.45 -16.33 -1.64
C ARG A 274 -6.31 -17.30 -2.79
N ALA A 275 -5.10 -17.35 -3.35
CA ALA A 275 -4.72 -18.42 -4.26
C ALA A 275 -4.83 -19.75 -3.51
N ARG A 276 -5.39 -20.73 -4.20
CA ARG A 276 -5.69 -22.03 -3.63
C ARG A 276 -4.62 -23.01 -4.11
N HIS A 277 -3.99 -23.71 -3.17
CA HIS A 277 -2.89 -24.64 -3.45
C HIS A 277 -3.29 -26.09 -3.16
N GLY A 278 -2.54 -27.04 -3.72
CA GLY A 278 -2.86 -28.46 -3.61
C GLY A 278 -2.76 -29.05 -2.19
N LYS A 279 -2.07 -28.38 -1.25
CA LYS A 279 -2.08 -28.74 0.18
C LYS A 279 -2.91 -27.73 0.95
N PHE A 280 -3.87 -28.19 1.75
CA PHE A 280 -4.72 -27.30 2.55
C PHE A 280 -5.21 -27.98 3.82
N ALA A 281 -5.48 -27.16 4.83
CA ALA A 281 -6.08 -27.54 6.10
C ALA A 281 -7.22 -26.57 6.43
N THR A 282 -8.10 -26.97 7.33
CA THR A 282 -9.22 -26.13 7.78
C THR A 282 -9.31 -26.06 9.29
N VAL A 283 -9.63 -24.87 9.80
CA VAL A 283 -9.96 -24.64 11.21
C VAL A 283 -11.39 -24.10 11.28
N ALA A 284 -12.29 -24.84 11.90
CA ALA A 284 -13.65 -24.41 12.22
C ALA A 284 -13.69 -23.85 13.64
N ALA A 285 -14.20 -22.63 13.81
CA ALA A 285 -14.22 -21.93 15.08
C ALA A 285 -15.49 -21.10 15.24
N VAL A 286 -16.10 -21.11 16.44
CA VAL A 286 -17.24 -20.24 16.77
C VAL A 286 -16.79 -18.86 17.28
N ASP A 287 -15.55 -18.80 17.77
CA ASP A 287 -14.96 -17.58 18.32
C ASP A 287 -13.47 -17.47 17.97
N ARG A 288 -12.89 -16.31 18.29
CA ARG A 288 -11.47 -16.02 18.02
C ARG A 288 -10.53 -16.92 18.81
N GLY A 289 -10.85 -17.25 20.06
CA GLY A 289 -10.00 -18.07 20.91
C GLY A 289 -9.82 -19.47 20.32
N GLN A 290 -10.92 -20.07 19.87
CA GLN A 290 -10.90 -21.34 19.14
C GLN A 290 -10.14 -21.24 17.82
N ALA A 291 -10.31 -20.15 17.07
CA ALA A 291 -9.58 -19.94 15.82
C ALA A 291 -8.06 -19.88 16.05
N VAL A 292 -7.61 -19.10 17.03
CA VAL A 292 -6.18 -18.98 17.38
C VAL A 292 -5.62 -20.31 17.87
N ALA A 293 -6.33 -20.99 18.78
CA ALA A 293 -5.91 -22.30 19.29
C ALA A 293 -5.80 -23.36 18.18
N GLY A 294 -6.82 -23.45 17.30
CA GLY A 294 -6.81 -24.39 16.18
C GLY A 294 -5.72 -24.10 15.15
N LEU A 295 -5.44 -22.81 14.88
CA LEU A 295 -4.33 -22.42 14.00
C LEU A 295 -2.95 -22.72 14.61
N ARG A 296 -2.79 -22.56 15.93
CA ARG A 296 -1.56 -22.95 16.64
C ARG A 296 -1.35 -24.46 16.62
N ALA A 297 -2.40 -25.25 16.87
CA ALA A 297 -2.35 -26.70 16.75
C ALA A 297 -1.98 -27.15 15.33
N LEU A 298 -2.60 -26.53 14.32
CA LEU A 298 -2.27 -26.76 12.90
C LEU A 298 -0.81 -26.40 12.58
N ALA A 299 -0.26 -25.33 13.18
CA ALA A 299 1.13 -24.94 13.02
C ALA A 299 2.11 -25.94 13.67
N ALA A 300 1.73 -26.52 14.82
CA ALA A 300 2.50 -27.54 15.52
C ALA A 300 2.38 -28.95 14.89
N GLY A 301 1.40 -29.16 14.00
CA GLY A 301 1.10 -30.48 13.45
C GLY A 301 0.33 -31.38 14.41
N GLU A 302 -0.36 -30.78 15.38
CA GLU A 302 -1.13 -31.46 16.43
C GLU A 302 -2.60 -31.59 16.05
N SER A 303 -3.26 -32.62 16.58
CA SER A 303 -4.71 -32.78 16.47
C SER A 303 -5.43 -31.90 17.48
N ALA A 304 -6.45 -31.17 17.04
CA ALA A 304 -7.31 -30.36 17.92
C ALA A 304 -8.77 -30.36 17.42
N PRO A 305 -9.76 -30.14 18.30
CA PRO A 305 -11.15 -29.98 17.90
C PRO A 305 -11.31 -28.90 16.83
N GLY A 306 -12.11 -29.19 15.79
CA GLY A 306 -12.35 -28.26 14.68
C GLY A 306 -11.18 -28.12 13.69
N VAL A 307 -10.06 -28.83 13.88
CA VAL A 307 -8.91 -28.81 12.96
C VAL A 307 -8.90 -30.04 12.06
N VAL A 308 -8.87 -29.81 10.75
CA VAL A 308 -8.61 -30.85 9.74
C VAL A 308 -7.19 -30.67 9.23
N ALA A 309 -6.35 -31.68 9.45
CA ALA A 309 -4.93 -31.67 9.09
C ALA A 309 -4.71 -31.50 7.57
N PRO A 310 -3.50 -31.05 7.13
CA PRO A 310 -3.23 -30.79 5.72
C PRO A 310 -3.47 -32.01 4.81
N GLY A 311 -4.52 -31.93 4.00
CA GLY A 311 -4.84 -32.90 2.95
C GLY A 311 -4.21 -32.53 1.61
N THR A 312 -4.26 -33.46 0.65
CA THR A 312 -4.02 -33.13 -0.76
C THR A 312 -5.37 -32.99 -1.44
N ALA A 313 -5.61 -31.87 -2.12
CA ALA A 313 -6.82 -31.69 -2.90
C ALA A 313 -6.95 -32.81 -3.93
N ARG A 314 -8.03 -33.59 -3.84
CA ARG A 314 -8.43 -34.53 -4.88
C ARG A 314 -9.36 -33.78 -5.82
N SER A 315 -9.22 -33.97 -7.13
CA SER A 315 -10.25 -33.53 -8.08
C SER A 315 -11.56 -34.20 -7.69
N ALA A 316 -12.58 -33.42 -7.31
CA ALA A 316 -13.87 -34.00 -7.00
C ALA A 316 -14.52 -34.52 -8.29
N PRO A 317 -15.07 -35.75 -8.32
CA PRO A 317 -16.06 -36.11 -9.32
C PRO A 317 -17.30 -35.22 -9.16
N ALA A 318 -18.04 -34.96 -10.24
CA ALA A 318 -19.13 -33.99 -10.38
C ALA A 318 -20.30 -34.06 -9.36
N ARG A 319 -20.28 -35.00 -8.40
CA ARG A 319 -21.33 -35.26 -7.40
C ARG A 319 -21.25 -34.39 -6.13
N CYS A 320 -20.33 -33.44 -6.02
CA CYS A 320 -20.30 -32.49 -4.90
C CYS A 320 -21.19 -31.24 -5.14
N SER A 321 -22.09 -31.29 -6.12
CA SER A 321 -22.87 -30.15 -6.63
C SER A 321 -24.32 -30.10 -6.13
N SER A 322 -24.73 -30.92 -5.16
CA SER A 322 -26.14 -31.03 -4.78
C SER A 322 -26.59 -30.18 -3.59
N THR A 323 -25.79 -29.25 -3.07
CA THR A 323 -26.30 -28.23 -2.13
C THR A 323 -26.20 -26.85 -2.77
N ARG A 324 -27.32 -26.40 -3.33
CA ARG A 324 -27.54 -25.02 -3.82
C ARG A 324 -27.76 -24.01 -2.69
N ASP A 325 -27.60 -24.43 -1.44
CA ASP A 325 -27.77 -23.55 -0.30
C ASP A 325 -26.42 -23.12 0.25
N ALA A 326 -26.39 -21.90 0.79
CA ALA A 326 -25.24 -21.18 1.34
C ALA A 326 -24.56 -21.85 2.56
N ASP A 327 -24.71 -23.17 2.70
CA ASP A 327 -24.26 -23.99 3.79
C ASP A 327 -23.24 -25.02 3.29
N LEU A 328 -22.10 -24.52 2.80
CA LEU A 328 -20.86 -25.31 2.75
C LEU A 328 -20.38 -25.54 4.20
N SER A 329 -21.17 -26.31 4.94
CA SER A 329 -20.85 -26.81 6.27
C SER A 329 -19.50 -27.53 6.22
N GLY A 330 -18.80 -27.57 7.35
CA GLY A 330 -17.47 -28.19 7.48
C GLY A 330 -17.35 -29.63 6.95
N SER A 331 -18.47 -30.30 6.65
CA SER A 331 -18.54 -31.62 6.01
C SER A 331 -17.94 -31.67 4.59
N ALA A 332 -18.17 -30.66 3.74
CA ALA A 332 -17.59 -30.61 2.39
C ALA A 332 -16.06 -30.42 2.43
N TRP A 333 -15.58 -29.68 3.43
CA TRP A 333 -14.15 -29.45 3.68
C TRP A 333 -13.47 -30.69 4.27
N ALA A 334 -14.14 -31.42 5.17
CA ALA A 334 -13.67 -32.69 5.71
C ALA A 334 -13.55 -33.79 4.64
N ALA A 335 -14.34 -33.72 3.57
CA ALA A 335 -14.35 -34.72 2.49
C ALA A 335 -13.23 -34.54 1.44
N ASN A 336 -12.35 -33.53 1.57
CA ASN A 336 -11.37 -33.15 0.53
C ASN A 336 -11.99 -32.89 -0.86
N CYS A 337 -13.31 -32.66 -0.92
CA CYS A 337 -14.01 -32.44 -2.16
C CYS A 337 -14.04 -30.94 -2.47
N TRP A 338 -13.61 -30.61 -3.67
CA TRP A 338 -13.49 -29.22 -4.07
C TRP A 338 -14.13 -29.02 -5.45
N PRO A 339 -15.11 -28.11 -5.59
CA PRO A 339 -15.63 -27.76 -6.90
C PRO A 339 -14.54 -27.08 -7.73
N THR A 340 -14.26 -27.64 -8.91
CA THR A 340 -13.23 -27.18 -9.85
C THR A 340 -13.60 -25.87 -10.54
N ASN A 341 -14.89 -25.57 -10.65
CA ASN A 341 -15.38 -24.28 -11.10
C ASN A 341 -15.47 -23.34 -9.91
N ARG A 342 -14.86 -22.16 -10.01
CA ARG A 342 -15.20 -21.04 -9.12
C ARG A 342 -16.71 -20.80 -9.27
N PRO A 343 -17.53 -21.05 -8.24
CA PRO A 343 -18.79 -20.34 -8.20
C PRO A 343 -18.41 -18.85 -8.16
N SER A 344 -19.15 -18.01 -8.88
CA SER A 344 -19.16 -16.58 -8.57
C SER A 344 -19.26 -16.47 -7.04
N PRO A 345 -18.39 -15.69 -6.35
CA PRO A 345 -18.55 -15.53 -4.92
C PRO A 345 -20.01 -15.15 -4.68
N PRO A 346 -20.73 -15.80 -3.74
CA PRO A 346 -21.99 -15.22 -3.32
C PRO A 346 -21.64 -13.76 -2.99
N GLN A 347 -22.32 -12.84 -3.65
CA GLN A 347 -22.32 -11.45 -3.25
C GLN A 347 -23.00 -11.47 -1.89
N SER A 348 -22.25 -11.76 -0.83
CA SER A 348 -22.58 -11.35 0.51
C SER A 348 -22.02 -9.94 0.60
N PRO A 349 -22.81 -8.89 0.26
CA PRO A 349 -22.33 -7.52 0.09
C PRO A 349 -21.72 -6.91 1.38
N ASN A 350 -21.66 -7.68 2.47
CA ASN A 350 -21.45 -7.21 3.83
C ASN A 350 -20.20 -7.77 4.53
N LEU A 351 -19.36 -8.57 3.86
CA LEU A 351 -18.09 -9.08 4.43
C LEU A 351 -16.90 -8.31 3.88
N SER A 352 -16.05 -7.80 4.77
CA SER A 352 -14.96 -6.90 4.39
C SER A 352 -13.70 -7.67 3.99
N ARG A 353 -12.99 -7.19 2.95
CA ARG A 353 -11.65 -7.70 2.59
C ARG A 353 -10.60 -7.06 3.47
N ILE A 354 -9.80 -7.88 4.14
CA ILE A 354 -8.79 -7.43 5.09
C ILE A 354 -7.36 -7.76 4.64
N SER A 355 -6.41 -6.94 5.08
CA SER A 355 -4.98 -7.21 4.90
C SER A 355 -4.53 -8.24 5.93
N LEU A 356 -4.21 -9.46 5.49
CA LEU A 356 -3.59 -10.48 6.35
C LEU A 356 -2.10 -10.54 6.06
N ARG A 357 -1.27 -10.69 7.10
CA ARG A 357 0.14 -11.03 6.92
C ARG A 357 0.26 -12.37 6.20
N ARG A 358 1.21 -12.48 5.27
CA ARG A 358 1.61 -13.76 4.66
C ARG A 358 2.77 -14.33 5.45
N ALA A 359 2.85 -15.66 5.54
CA ALA A 359 4.07 -16.29 6.03
C ALA A 359 5.24 -16.00 5.08
N ASP A 360 6.38 -15.59 5.64
CA ASP A 360 7.61 -15.32 4.88
C ASP A 360 7.99 -16.51 4.03
N PHE A 361 8.32 -16.29 2.74
CA PHE A 361 8.93 -17.34 1.94
C PHE A 361 10.25 -17.74 2.59
N ARG A 362 10.40 -18.99 3.03
CA ARG A 362 11.72 -19.49 3.41
C ARG A 362 12.54 -19.58 2.14
N TYR A 363 13.56 -18.73 2.02
CA TYR A 363 14.65 -18.94 1.09
C TYR A 363 15.47 -20.11 1.62
N THR A 364 15.31 -21.28 1.02
CA THR A 364 16.37 -22.30 1.09
C THR A 364 17.54 -21.72 0.30
N ARG A 365 18.63 -21.35 0.98
CA ARG A 365 19.91 -21.10 0.32
C ARG A 365 20.44 -22.40 -0.28
#